data_AF-A0A932Q3E1-F1
#
_entry.id   AF-A0A932Q3E1-F1
#
_cell.length_a   1.000
_cell.length_b   1.000
_cell.length_c   1.000
_cell.angle_alpha   90.00
_cell.angle_beta   90.00
_cell.angle_gamma   90.00
#
_symmetry.space_group_name_H-M   'P 1'
#
loop_
_entity.id
_entity.type
_entity.pdbx_description
1 polymer ?
#
loop_
_entity_poly.entity_id
_entity_poly.type
_entity_poly.pdbx_seq_one_letter_code
_entity_poly.pdbx_strand_id
1 'polypeptide(L)'
;MNSRSFTILMLCLGAILACSPTAVLTEIFGNATPTIAEPTRAAQIETPIPRATETIALATPTSTPKINPALPTNTRPPALPLRTDLPALALRDFPRPANDNGRCIHFLPRGYYSARDFDIQIPRLIDLQMRWALVLYSDENQLRLAATRFKAAGIVPIWRKVLRAYQVYSSWDRDIQILKEIGVPLYFQIYNEADSDEEWDGRPVNRAQWIANMVQASKDVYNAGGFVGIQVLDDEWLTALLREIKARQGERIFTRMFFVPHPYALNHPPDYTQDENSVLGFRSTATVFEKEIGFVPPFIAGEGGWKYKATDDNRYPMIDDKLHAKYHVELFNWFRLGIVSDKQPLPDYLFAFCPWIFAGELEGAAWYDSFEGERTLTIAEVKKIPIFTRKFSWDKK
;
A
#
# COMPACT_ATOMS: atom_id res chain seq x y z
N MET A 1 49.75 -43.40 -5.54
CA MET A 1 48.92 -44.62 -5.73
C MET A 1 47.71 -44.45 -4.83
N ASN A 2 46.66 -43.80 -5.34
CA ASN A 2 45.38 -44.39 -5.81
C ASN A 2 44.31 -44.16 -4.73
N SER A 3 43.10 -43.68 -4.97
CA SER A 3 42.40 -43.26 -6.19
C SER A 3 40.95 -42.91 -5.77
N ARG A 4 40.43 -41.71 -6.16
CA ARG A 4 39.09 -41.44 -6.77
C ARG A 4 37.81 -41.82 -5.96
N SER A 5 36.59 -41.28 -6.13
CA SER A 5 35.88 -40.28 -6.95
C SER A 5 34.38 -40.38 -6.52
N PHE A 6 33.65 -39.28 -6.24
CA PHE A 6 32.65 -38.59 -7.09
C PHE A 6 31.16 -39.11 -7.08
N THR A 7 30.22 -38.13 -7.03
CA THR A 7 28.82 -38.09 -7.58
C THR A 7 27.67 -38.59 -6.66
N ILE A 8 26.81 -37.73 -6.08
CA ILE A 8 25.60 -36.99 -6.58
C ILE A 8 24.43 -37.89 -7.02
N LEU A 9 23.23 -37.71 -6.41
CA LEU A 9 21.89 -37.43 -7.01
C LEU A 9 20.77 -37.75 -5.96
N MET A 10 20.15 -36.76 -5.31
CA MET A 10 18.88 -36.07 -5.64
C MET A 10 17.61 -36.95 -5.65
N LEU A 11 16.63 -36.60 -4.79
CA LEU A 11 15.21 -36.81 -5.03
C LEU A 11 14.37 -35.78 -4.25
N CYS A 12 13.72 -34.91 -5.04
CA CYS A 12 12.78 -33.88 -4.62
C CYS A 12 11.44 -34.48 -4.17
N LEU A 13 10.72 -33.80 -3.27
CA LEU A 13 9.25 -33.75 -3.29
C LEU A 13 8.73 -32.57 -2.45
N GLY A 14 7.77 -31.82 -3.00
CA GLY A 14 6.67 -31.20 -2.23
C GLY A 14 6.77 -29.72 -1.91
N ALA A 15 6.06 -28.91 -2.70
CA ALA A 15 5.79 -27.49 -2.49
C ALA A 15 4.74 -27.23 -1.38
N ILE A 16 4.61 -25.95 -1.01
CA ILE A 16 3.43 -25.22 -0.51
C ILE A 16 3.47 -24.75 0.98
N LEU A 17 3.18 -23.44 1.10
CA LEU A 17 2.59 -22.66 2.20
C LEU A 17 3.46 -22.08 3.33
N ALA A 18 3.42 -20.76 3.35
CA ALA A 18 3.75 -19.83 4.41
C ALA A 18 3.19 -20.26 5.78
N CYS A 19 4.04 -20.23 6.81
CA CYS A 19 3.59 -20.23 8.19
C CYS A 19 3.47 -18.78 8.68
N SER A 20 2.24 -18.45 9.04
CA SER A 20 1.77 -17.32 9.84
C SER A 20 2.49 -17.26 11.20
N PRO A 21 2.66 -16.08 11.81
CA PRO A 21 3.38 -15.94 13.07
C PRO A 21 2.49 -16.31 14.25
N THR A 22 2.49 -17.60 14.62
CA THR A 22 1.96 -18.04 15.92
C THR A 22 2.82 -19.17 16.47
N ALA A 23 4.09 -18.89 16.76
CA ALA A 23 4.95 -19.80 17.52
C ALA A 23 6.17 -19.08 18.11
N VAL A 24 5.96 -18.05 18.92
CA VAL A 24 6.97 -17.58 19.89
C VAL A 24 6.25 -17.28 21.20
N LEU A 25 5.86 -18.34 21.91
CA LEU A 25 5.39 -18.26 23.30
C LEU A 25 5.62 -19.60 24.01
N THR A 26 6.81 -20.18 23.88
CA THR A 26 7.19 -21.38 24.65
C THR A 26 8.69 -21.52 24.91
N GLU A 27 9.39 -20.43 25.22
CA GLU A 27 10.74 -20.48 25.82
C GLU A 27 10.85 -19.62 27.10
N ILE A 28 9.81 -19.59 27.94
CA ILE A 28 9.87 -18.92 29.25
C ILE A 28 9.42 -19.81 30.43
N PHE A 29 8.75 -20.94 30.21
CA PHE A 29 8.31 -21.81 31.32
C PHE A 29 8.80 -23.24 31.15
N GLY A 30 9.73 -23.65 32.02
CA GLY A 30 10.42 -24.93 31.99
C GLY A 30 9.58 -26.14 32.40
N ASN A 31 10.07 -27.30 31.95
CA ASN A 31 9.91 -28.68 32.42
C ASN A 31 8.73 -29.03 33.33
N ALA A 32 7.73 -29.70 32.75
CA ALA A 32 7.00 -30.77 33.43
C ALA A 32 6.63 -31.88 32.43
N THR A 33 7.09 -33.09 32.73
CA THR A 33 6.84 -34.34 31.98
C THR A 33 5.37 -34.76 32.08
N PRO A 34 4.71 -35.24 31.01
CA PRO A 34 3.43 -35.93 31.15
C PRO A 34 3.57 -37.45 31.01
N THR A 35 2.91 -38.16 31.92
CA THR A 35 2.73 -39.61 31.96
C THR A 35 1.63 -40.06 30.98
N ILE A 36 1.84 -41.20 30.32
CA ILE A 36 0.94 -41.83 29.35
C ILE A 36 -0.18 -42.59 30.09
N ALA A 37 -1.43 -42.42 29.64
CA ALA A 37 -2.54 -43.34 29.93
C ALA A 37 -3.42 -43.53 28.69
N GLU A 38 -3.86 -44.78 28.49
CA GLU A 38 -4.50 -45.36 27.29
C GLU A 38 -5.96 -44.92 27.01
N PRO A 39 -6.48 -45.16 25.78
CA PRO A 39 -7.75 -44.64 25.30
C PRO A 39 -8.93 -45.58 25.60
N THR A 40 -10.06 -45.01 26.06
CA THR A 40 -11.33 -45.74 26.18
C THR A 40 -12.31 -45.32 25.09
N ARG A 41 -12.84 -46.33 24.40
CA ARG A 41 -13.85 -46.37 23.33
C ARG A 41 -15.22 -45.84 23.81
N ALA A 42 -15.91 -45.05 22.98
CA ALA A 42 -17.34 -44.79 23.12
C ALA A 42 -18.05 -44.81 21.77
N ALA A 43 -19.22 -45.43 21.75
CA ALA A 43 -19.98 -45.90 20.61
C ALA A 43 -21.10 -44.94 20.18
N GLN A 44 -21.56 -45.12 18.94
CA GLN A 44 -22.81 -44.57 18.36
C GLN A 44 -24.04 -44.93 19.21
N ILE A 45 -25.07 -44.07 19.23
CA ILE A 45 -26.51 -44.42 19.37
C ILE A 45 -27.39 -43.28 18.84
N GLU A 46 -28.56 -43.69 18.36
CA GLU A 46 -29.55 -43.10 17.48
C GLU A 46 -30.51 -42.05 18.11
N THR A 47 -31.19 -41.37 17.20
CA THR A 47 -32.24 -40.35 17.31
C THR A 47 -33.55 -40.87 17.95
N PRO A 48 -34.27 -40.07 18.76
CA PRO A 48 -35.59 -40.44 19.27
C PRO A 48 -36.76 -39.98 18.37
N ILE A 49 -37.79 -40.83 18.33
CA ILE A 49 -39.13 -40.63 17.73
C ILE A 49 -40.08 -40.00 18.75
N PRO A 50 -41.07 -39.19 18.33
CA PRO A 50 -42.37 -39.15 19.00
C PRO A 50 -43.56 -39.58 18.10
N ARG A 51 -44.61 -40.04 18.78
CA ARG A 51 -45.78 -40.82 18.34
C ARG A 51 -46.94 -39.98 17.78
N ALA A 52 -47.74 -40.60 16.90
CA ALA A 52 -48.97 -40.13 16.20
C ALA A 52 -50.12 -39.69 17.16
N THR A 53 -51.14 -38.90 16.80
CA THR A 53 -52.04 -38.92 15.63
C THR A 53 -52.94 -37.66 15.65
N GLU A 54 -53.30 -37.07 14.50
CA GLU A 54 -54.69 -36.65 14.16
C GLU A 54 -54.75 -35.99 12.77
N THR A 55 -55.66 -36.50 11.94
CA THR A 55 -55.92 -36.05 10.57
C THR A 55 -56.95 -34.92 10.60
N ILE A 56 -56.58 -33.72 10.16
CA ILE A 56 -57.52 -32.62 9.91
C ILE A 56 -57.33 -32.12 8.47
N ALA A 57 -58.47 -31.82 7.85
CA ALA A 57 -58.73 -31.66 6.43
C ALA A 57 -57.91 -30.58 5.70
N LEU A 58 -57.71 -30.82 4.39
CA LEU A 58 -57.11 -29.92 3.42
C LEU A 58 -57.84 -28.57 3.36
N ALA A 59 -57.16 -27.50 3.78
CA ALA A 59 -57.56 -26.13 3.48
C ALA A 59 -56.86 -25.66 2.20
N THR A 60 -57.65 -25.06 1.30
CA THR A 60 -57.26 -24.50 0.01
C THR A 60 -56.14 -23.46 0.17
N PRO A 61 -55.07 -23.47 -0.66
CA PRO A 61 -54.04 -22.45 -0.58
C PRO A 61 -54.60 -21.10 -1.02
N THR A 62 -54.59 -20.14 -0.10
CA THR A 62 -54.86 -18.72 -0.37
C THR A 62 -53.69 -18.18 -1.20
N SER A 63 -53.99 -17.56 -2.33
CA SER A 63 -53.00 -16.96 -3.22
C SER A 63 -52.21 -15.88 -2.47
N THR A 64 -50.92 -16.10 -2.25
CA THR A 64 -49.96 -15.08 -1.85
C THR A 64 -49.93 -13.97 -2.92
N PRO A 65 -50.04 -12.68 -2.57
CA PRO A 65 -49.85 -11.60 -3.53
C PRO A 65 -48.45 -11.70 -4.13
N LYS A 66 -48.37 -11.82 -5.46
CA LYS A 66 -47.11 -11.65 -6.19
C LYS A 66 -46.59 -10.25 -5.88
N ILE A 67 -45.52 -10.16 -5.08
CA ILE A 67 -44.70 -8.96 -5.00
C ILE A 67 -44.06 -8.84 -6.38
N ASN A 68 -44.57 -7.94 -7.21
CA ASN A 68 -43.89 -7.56 -8.44
C ASN A 68 -42.51 -7.01 -8.02
N PRO A 69 -41.39 -7.56 -8.52
CA PRO A 69 -40.09 -6.94 -8.31
C PRO A 69 -40.17 -5.51 -8.84
N ALA A 70 -39.91 -4.52 -7.98
CA ALA A 70 -39.85 -3.14 -8.37
C ALA A 70 -38.86 -3.02 -9.56
N LEU A 71 -39.29 -2.36 -10.63
CA LEU A 71 -38.38 -2.02 -11.73
C LEU A 71 -37.15 -1.32 -11.15
N PRO A 72 -35.93 -1.65 -11.61
CA PRO A 72 -34.73 -0.92 -11.21
C PRO A 72 -34.96 0.56 -11.49
N THR A 73 -35.05 1.35 -10.43
CA THR A 73 -35.23 2.78 -10.56
C THR A 73 -33.91 3.32 -11.07
N ASN A 74 -33.88 3.77 -12.33
CA ASN A 74 -32.75 4.45 -12.98
C ASN A 74 -32.48 5.84 -12.36
N THR A 75 -32.58 5.96 -11.04
CA THR A 75 -32.22 7.16 -10.31
C THR A 75 -30.71 7.25 -10.26
N ARG A 76 -30.18 8.25 -10.98
CA ARG A 76 -28.79 8.69 -10.88
C ARG A 76 -28.39 8.81 -9.40
N PRO A 77 -27.20 8.34 -8.98
CA PRO A 77 -26.70 8.55 -7.64
C PRO A 77 -26.71 10.04 -7.25
N PRO A 78 -26.96 10.38 -5.98
CA PRO A 78 -26.94 11.77 -5.52
C PRO A 78 -25.55 12.39 -5.74
N ALA A 79 -25.53 13.66 -6.12
CA ALA A 79 -24.30 14.40 -6.32
C ALA A 79 -23.49 14.54 -5.01
N LEU A 80 -22.16 14.55 -5.09
CA LEU A 80 -21.30 14.83 -3.94
C LEU A 80 -21.39 16.31 -3.56
N PRO A 81 -21.69 16.65 -2.29
CA PRO A 81 -21.66 18.03 -1.83
C PRO A 81 -20.20 18.49 -1.64
N LEU A 82 -19.59 18.95 -2.72
CA LEU A 82 -18.21 19.45 -2.74
C LEU A 82 -18.19 20.99 -2.68
N ARG A 83 -17.29 21.53 -1.86
CA ARG A 83 -17.04 22.97 -1.83
C ARG A 83 -16.49 23.47 -3.17
N THR A 84 -16.81 24.72 -3.53
CA THR A 84 -16.48 25.28 -4.85
C THR A 84 -15.32 26.28 -4.84
N ASP A 85 -14.85 26.69 -3.66
CA ASP A 85 -13.83 27.72 -3.49
C ASP A 85 -12.39 27.20 -3.58
N LEU A 86 -12.18 25.87 -3.49
CA LEU A 86 -10.84 25.30 -3.66
C LEU A 86 -10.40 25.38 -5.13
N PRO A 87 -9.16 25.85 -5.40
CA PRO A 87 -8.62 25.90 -6.75
C PRO A 87 -8.29 24.50 -7.25
N ALA A 88 -8.50 24.30 -8.55
CA ALA A 88 -7.92 23.19 -9.30
C ALA A 88 -6.39 23.36 -9.37
N LEU A 89 -5.65 22.26 -9.26
CA LEU A 89 -4.19 22.26 -9.37
C LEU A 89 -3.75 21.57 -10.65
N ALA A 90 -2.84 22.18 -11.41
CA ALA A 90 -2.05 21.46 -12.40
C ALA A 90 -0.89 20.74 -11.70
N LEU A 91 -0.21 19.80 -12.39
CA LEU A 91 0.92 19.06 -11.84
C LEU A 91 1.95 19.98 -11.16
N ARG A 92 2.36 21.07 -11.82
CA ARG A 92 3.34 22.02 -11.28
C ARG A 92 2.92 22.76 -10.00
N ASP A 93 1.62 22.81 -9.70
CA ASP A 93 1.06 23.58 -8.58
C ASP A 93 0.93 22.75 -7.29
N PHE A 94 1.13 21.43 -7.39
CA PHE A 94 1.15 20.57 -6.21
C PHE A 94 2.37 20.88 -5.32
N PRO A 95 2.22 20.98 -3.98
CA PRO A 95 3.34 21.27 -3.08
C PRO A 95 4.42 20.18 -3.11
N ARG A 96 5.68 20.58 -3.24
CA ARG A 96 6.84 19.68 -3.24
C ARG A 96 7.87 20.14 -2.20
N PRO A 97 8.74 19.25 -1.69
CA PRO A 97 9.79 19.65 -0.77
C PRO A 97 10.74 20.66 -1.43
N ALA A 98 11.34 21.52 -0.62
CA ALA A 98 12.46 22.32 -1.09
C ALA A 98 13.60 21.39 -1.58
N ASN A 99 14.26 21.77 -2.68
CA ASN A 99 15.30 20.95 -3.30
C ASN A 99 14.84 19.52 -3.63
N ASP A 100 13.60 19.39 -4.08
CA ASP A 100 12.98 18.12 -4.47
C ASP A 100 13.89 17.27 -5.37
N ASN A 101 14.16 16.05 -4.94
CA ASN A 101 15.02 15.10 -5.63
C ASN A 101 14.28 13.78 -5.95
N GLY A 102 12.97 13.71 -5.71
CA GLY A 102 12.15 12.52 -5.90
C GLY A 102 12.50 11.32 -5.01
N ARG A 103 13.48 11.44 -4.10
CA ARG A 103 13.84 10.37 -3.17
C ARG A 103 12.83 10.34 -2.04
N CYS A 104 12.12 9.22 -1.96
CA CYS A 104 11.24 8.88 -0.86
C CYS A 104 11.65 7.54 -0.26
N ILE A 105 11.06 7.21 0.88
CA ILE A 105 11.05 5.85 1.42
C ILE A 105 9.82 5.65 2.30
N HIS A 106 9.33 4.41 2.39
CA HIS A 106 8.33 4.07 3.40
C HIS A 106 9.00 4.06 4.76
N PHE A 107 8.49 4.85 5.72
CA PHE A 107 9.24 5.20 6.92
C PHE A 107 9.38 4.06 7.93
N LEU A 108 8.27 3.53 8.43
CA LEU A 108 8.21 2.49 9.45
C LEU A 108 6.92 1.69 9.24
N PRO A 109 6.89 0.37 9.56
CA PRO A 109 5.73 -0.50 9.31
C PRO A 109 4.58 -0.28 10.31
N ARG A 110 4.69 0.74 11.17
CA ARG A 110 3.75 1.05 12.25
C ARG A 110 3.39 2.53 12.29
N GLY A 111 2.18 2.82 12.79
CA GLY A 111 1.65 4.17 12.96
C GLY A 111 1.76 4.75 14.38
N TYR A 112 2.36 4.01 15.32
CA TYR A 112 2.70 4.49 16.66
C TYR A 112 4.20 4.66 16.78
N TYR A 113 4.62 5.82 17.28
CA TYR A 113 6.01 6.24 17.38
C TYR A 113 6.36 6.67 18.80
N SER A 114 7.61 6.40 19.17
CA SER A 114 8.29 7.02 20.30
C SER A 114 9.10 8.24 19.83
N ALA A 115 9.45 9.13 20.76
CA ALA A 115 10.38 10.23 20.43
C ALA A 115 11.73 9.68 19.92
N ARG A 116 12.20 8.56 20.49
CA ARG A 116 13.43 7.88 20.12
C ARG A 116 13.43 7.41 18.66
N ASP A 117 12.29 6.98 18.13
CA ASP A 117 12.18 6.61 16.72
C ASP A 117 12.61 7.79 15.84
N PHE A 118 12.10 8.99 16.10
CA PHE A 118 12.49 10.16 15.31
C PHE A 118 13.93 10.58 15.54
N ASP A 119 14.42 10.52 16.77
CA ASP A 119 15.80 10.93 17.10
C ASP A 119 16.84 10.05 16.40
N ILE A 120 16.51 8.78 16.12
CA ILE A 120 17.38 7.85 15.36
C ILE A 120 17.14 7.97 13.86
N GLN A 121 15.87 7.95 13.44
CA GLN A 121 15.53 7.71 12.04
C GLN A 121 15.59 8.98 11.18
N ILE A 122 15.28 10.17 11.73
CA ILE A 122 15.37 11.43 10.98
C ILE A 122 16.81 11.73 10.51
N PRO A 123 17.85 11.63 11.36
CA PRO A 123 19.23 11.79 10.89
C PRO A 123 19.60 10.82 9.76
N ARG A 124 19.18 9.56 9.84
CA ARG A 124 19.41 8.54 8.79
C ARG A 124 18.69 8.91 7.48
N LEU A 125 17.47 9.45 7.53
CA LEU A 125 16.77 9.95 6.34
C LEU A 125 17.50 11.13 5.69
N ILE A 126 17.98 12.07 6.50
CA ILE A 126 18.76 13.23 6.04
C ILE A 126 20.06 12.78 5.37
N ASP A 127 20.74 11.80 5.96
CA ASP A 127 21.99 11.23 5.44
C ASP A 127 21.79 10.49 4.10
N LEU A 128 20.63 9.84 3.91
CA LEU A 128 20.21 9.30 2.60
C LEU A 128 19.66 10.37 1.63
N GLN A 129 19.59 11.63 2.07
CA GLN A 129 19.07 12.76 1.32
C GLN A 129 17.59 12.59 0.93
N MET A 130 16.79 11.91 1.74
CA MET A 130 15.35 11.77 1.49
C MET A 130 14.67 13.12 1.60
N ARG A 131 13.74 13.39 0.68
CA ARG A 131 12.91 14.62 0.66
C ARG A 131 11.43 14.33 0.81
N TRP A 132 11.05 13.08 0.62
CA TRP A 132 9.72 12.55 0.80
C TRP A 132 9.75 11.36 1.77
N ALA A 133 8.62 11.07 2.42
CA ALA A 133 8.44 9.84 3.19
C ALA A 133 6.96 9.43 3.17
N LEU A 134 6.66 8.14 2.98
CA LEU A 134 5.33 7.63 3.32
C LEU A 134 5.31 7.30 4.81
N VAL A 135 4.35 7.90 5.53
CA VAL A 135 4.30 7.88 6.99
C VAL A 135 2.95 7.35 7.42
N LEU A 136 2.98 6.22 8.14
CA LEU A 136 1.81 5.68 8.79
C LEU A 136 1.42 6.54 10.01
N TYR A 137 0.13 6.61 10.33
CA TYR A 137 -0.27 7.15 11.63
C TYR A 137 -1.54 6.47 12.12
N SER A 138 -1.62 6.25 13.43
CA SER A 138 -2.77 5.58 14.04
C SER A 138 -3.79 6.56 14.61
N ASP A 139 -3.33 7.68 15.20
CA ASP A 139 -4.17 8.69 15.81
C ASP A 139 -3.61 10.12 15.66
N GLU A 140 -4.37 11.12 16.14
CA GLU A 140 -4.04 12.54 16.08
C GLU A 140 -2.76 12.91 16.83
N ASN A 141 -2.44 12.23 17.94
CA ASN A 141 -1.22 12.50 18.70
C ASN A 141 0.00 12.04 17.91
N GLN A 142 -0.09 10.85 17.28
CA GLN A 142 0.95 10.34 16.39
C GLN A 142 1.11 11.21 15.14
N LEU A 143 0.00 11.65 14.54
CA LEU A 143 0.01 12.58 13.41
C LEU A 143 0.72 13.89 13.79
N ARG A 144 0.36 14.51 14.92
CA ARG A 144 0.97 15.77 15.39
C ARG A 144 2.46 15.61 15.69
N LEU A 145 2.83 14.51 16.36
CA LEU A 145 4.23 14.19 16.67
C LEU A 145 5.03 14.03 15.38
N ALA A 146 4.58 13.17 14.47
CA ALA A 146 5.28 12.90 13.21
C ALA A 146 5.36 14.16 12.33
N ALA A 147 4.25 14.88 12.14
CA ALA A 147 4.20 16.07 11.30
C ALA A 147 5.17 17.16 11.77
N THR A 148 5.28 17.37 13.09
CA THR A 148 6.24 18.31 13.66
C THR A 148 7.68 17.91 13.35
N ARG A 149 8.00 16.62 13.47
CA ARG A 149 9.35 16.09 13.23
C ARG A 149 9.74 16.14 11.74
N PHE A 150 8.85 15.73 10.84
CA PHE A 150 9.09 15.80 9.40
C PHE A 150 9.17 17.24 8.88
N LYS A 151 8.33 18.16 9.39
CA LYS A 151 8.45 19.59 9.08
C LYS A 151 9.82 20.12 9.45
N ALA A 152 10.29 19.84 10.67
CA ALA A 152 11.59 20.30 11.14
C ALA A 152 12.75 19.75 10.30
N ALA A 153 12.60 18.54 9.75
CA ALA A 153 13.57 17.91 8.87
C ALA A 153 13.52 18.40 7.40
N GLY A 154 12.51 19.19 7.03
CA GLY A 154 12.30 19.61 5.64
C GLY A 154 11.95 18.45 4.69
N ILE A 155 11.32 17.40 5.23
CA ILE A 155 10.86 16.22 4.49
C ILE A 155 9.35 16.30 4.34
N VAL A 156 8.83 16.08 3.14
CA VAL A 156 7.38 16.09 2.88
C VAL A 156 6.78 14.70 3.10
N PRO A 157 5.87 14.55 4.08
CA PRO A 157 5.21 13.28 4.34
C PRO A 157 3.99 13.05 3.43
N ILE A 158 3.78 11.78 3.08
CA ILE A 158 2.54 11.23 2.54
C ILE A 158 1.88 10.47 3.69
N TRP A 159 0.75 10.99 4.17
CA TRP A 159 0.08 10.47 5.35
C TRP A 159 -0.81 9.30 4.98
N ARG A 160 -0.53 8.14 5.56
CA ARG A 160 -1.38 6.96 5.44
C ARG A 160 -1.93 6.60 6.81
N LYS A 161 -3.24 6.77 6.98
CA LYS A 161 -3.88 6.31 8.21
C LYS A 161 -3.82 4.79 8.25
N VAL A 162 -3.51 4.21 9.41
CA VAL A 162 -3.67 2.76 9.62
C VAL A 162 -5.16 2.46 9.64
N LEU A 163 -5.69 2.03 8.51
CA LEU A 163 -7.11 1.83 8.24
C LEU A 163 -7.29 0.67 7.24
N ARG A 164 -8.21 -0.25 7.54
CA ARG A 164 -8.56 -1.38 6.66
C ARG A 164 -9.62 -1.02 5.63
N ALA A 165 -9.65 -1.75 4.52
CA ALA A 165 -10.52 -1.43 3.37
C ALA A 165 -12.03 -1.37 3.72
N TYR A 166 -12.47 -2.19 4.68
CA TYR A 166 -13.87 -2.24 5.12
C TYR A 166 -14.24 -1.15 6.14
N GLN A 167 -13.25 -0.46 6.72
CA GLN A 167 -13.45 0.49 7.80
C GLN A 167 -13.82 1.88 7.26
N VAL A 168 -14.71 2.58 7.98
CA VAL A 168 -15.04 3.98 7.75
C VAL A 168 -14.35 4.83 8.80
N TYR A 169 -13.77 5.94 8.38
CA TYR A 169 -13.18 6.95 9.26
C TYR A 169 -13.79 8.32 8.97
N SER A 170 -14.21 9.03 10.02
CA SER A 170 -14.98 10.27 9.92
C SER A 170 -14.22 11.52 10.36
N SER A 171 -13.00 11.40 10.89
CA SER A 171 -12.23 12.53 11.44
C SER A 171 -11.14 13.05 10.49
N TRP A 172 -11.33 12.90 9.18
CA TRP A 172 -10.42 13.42 8.16
C TRP A 172 -10.22 14.93 8.25
N ASP A 173 -11.30 15.67 8.54
CA ASP A 173 -11.29 17.12 8.72
C ASP A 173 -10.37 17.55 9.86
N ARG A 174 -10.42 16.82 10.97
CA ARG A 174 -9.59 17.05 12.14
C ARG A 174 -8.12 16.75 11.87
N ASP A 175 -7.82 15.62 11.23
CA ASP A 175 -6.46 15.27 10.82
C ASP A 175 -5.87 16.34 9.90
N ILE A 176 -6.64 16.81 8.91
CA ILE A 176 -6.22 17.87 7.99
C ILE A 176 -6.02 19.20 8.71
N GLN A 177 -6.87 19.54 9.67
CA GLN A 177 -6.73 20.76 10.46
C GLN A 177 -5.44 20.77 11.28
N ILE A 178 -5.07 19.64 11.90
CA ILE A 178 -3.79 19.48 12.61
C ILE A 178 -2.62 19.78 11.67
N LEU A 179 -2.64 19.23 10.46
CA LEU A 179 -1.55 19.44 9.50
C LEU A 179 -1.49 20.86 8.96
N LYS A 180 -2.63 21.54 8.79
CA LYS A 180 -2.68 22.96 8.43
C LYS A 180 -2.07 23.85 9.51
N GLU A 181 -2.38 23.60 10.78
CA GLU A 181 -1.79 24.31 11.92
C GLU A 181 -0.27 24.13 11.96
N ILE A 182 0.20 22.91 11.68
CA ILE A 182 1.63 22.62 11.61
C ILE A 182 2.24 23.23 10.35
N GLY A 183 1.50 23.35 9.25
CA GLY A 183 1.98 23.93 7.99
C GLY A 183 2.80 22.96 7.15
N VAL A 184 2.33 21.72 7.00
CA VAL A 184 2.88 20.72 6.08
C VAL A 184 1.92 20.43 4.92
N PRO A 185 2.41 19.90 3.78
CA PRO A 185 1.55 19.44 2.70
C PRO A 185 0.54 18.38 3.15
N LEU A 186 -0.63 18.39 2.52
CA LEU A 186 -1.82 17.63 2.92
C LEU A 186 -2.05 16.38 2.06
N TYR A 187 -1.01 15.60 1.78
CA TYR A 187 -1.10 14.36 1.01
C TYR A 187 -1.65 13.23 1.89
N PHE A 188 -2.87 12.76 1.64
CA PHE A 188 -3.50 11.66 2.38
C PHE A 188 -3.76 10.45 1.51
N GLN A 189 -2.97 9.38 1.68
CA GLN A 189 -3.36 8.05 1.18
C GLN A 189 -4.45 7.50 2.09
N ILE A 190 -5.64 7.29 1.54
CA ILE A 190 -6.84 6.96 2.33
C ILE A 190 -6.85 5.49 2.77
N TYR A 191 -6.59 4.57 1.83
CA TYR A 191 -6.55 3.13 2.07
C TYR A 191 -5.25 2.52 1.53
N ASN A 192 -4.92 1.34 2.05
CA ASN A 192 -3.87 0.47 1.53
C ASN A 192 -4.51 -0.72 0.81
N GLU A 193 -3.94 -1.10 -0.33
CA GLU A 193 -4.16 -2.28 -1.19
C GLU A 193 -5.54 -2.93 -1.01
N ALA A 194 -6.59 -2.15 -1.20
CA ALA A 194 -7.94 -2.55 -0.79
C ALA A 194 -8.51 -3.73 -1.60
N ASP A 195 -7.84 -4.06 -2.69
CA ASP A 195 -8.07 -5.16 -3.60
C ASP A 195 -7.27 -6.43 -3.25
N SER A 196 -6.43 -6.40 -2.21
CA SER A 196 -5.74 -7.57 -1.64
C SER A 196 -6.50 -8.11 -0.42
N ASP A 197 -6.44 -9.43 -0.19
CA ASP A 197 -7.12 -10.11 0.93
C ASP A 197 -6.59 -9.68 2.31
N GLU A 198 -5.30 -9.32 2.39
CA GLU A 198 -4.60 -8.91 3.60
C GLU A 198 -5.24 -7.67 4.27
N GLU A 199 -5.90 -6.82 3.48
CA GLU A 199 -6.50 -5.57 3.95
C GLU A 199 -7.93 -5.74 4.47
N TRP A 200 -8.41 -6.98 4.56
CA TRP A 200 -9.77 -7.33 5.00
C TRP A 200 -9.83 -8.13 6.30
N ASP A 201 -8.69 -8.38 6.97
CA ASP A 201 -8.61 -9.14 8.23
C ASP A 201 -9.38 -10.48 8.18
N GLY A 202 -9.25 -11.21 7.07
CA GLY A 202 -9.93 -12.49 6.84
C GLY A 202 -11.41 -12.39 6.41
N ARG A 203 -11.93 -11.16 6.21
CA ARG A 203 -13.23 -10.96 5.55
C ARG A 203 -13.09 -11.11 4.03
N PRO A 204 -14.16 -11.49 3.31
CA PRO A 204 -14.14 -11.47 1.86
C PRO A 204 -13.91 -10.05 1.32
N VAL A 205 -13.04 -9.92 0.34
CA VAL A 205 -12.83 -8.67 -0.40
C VAL A 205 -14.15 -8.19 -1.00
N ASN A 206 -14.51 -6.93 -0.77
CA ASN A 206 -15.75 -6.33 -1.24
C ASN A 206 -15.54 -4.97 -1.91
N ARG A 207 -15.41 -4.99 -3.24
CA ARG A 207 -15.22 -3.79 -4.07
C ARG A 207 -16.29 -2.72 -3.88
N ALA A 208 -17.56 -3.13 -3.81
CA ALA A 208 -18.67 -2.17 -3.70
C ALA A 208 -18.64 -1.43 -2.35
N GLN A 209 -18.35 -2.14 -1.27
CA GLN A 209 -18.18 -1.56 0.05
C GLN A 209 -16.99 -0.59 0.09
N TRP A 210 -15.84 -1.02 -0.43
CA TRP A 210 -14.66 -0.15 -0.47
C TRP A 210 -14.89 1.10 -1.32
N ILE A 211 -15.49 0.99 -2.52
CA ILE A 211 -15.82 2.16 -3.35
C ILE A 211 -16.71 3.14 -2.58
N ALA A 212 -17.75 2.65 -1.88
CA ALA A 212 -18.62 3.51 -1.09
C ALA A 212 -17.85 4.25 0.02
N ASN A 213 -16.98 3.53 0.74
CA ASN A 213 -16.12 4.10 1.77
C ASN A 213 -15.14 5.13 1.18
N MET A 214 -14.49 4.80 0.07
CA MET A 214 -13.49 5.63 -0.60
C MET A 214 -14.10 6.91 -1.17
N VAL A 215 -15.31 6.85 -1.74
CA VAL A 215 -16.03 8.04 -2.21
C VAL A 215 -16.38 8.96 -1.04
N GLN A 216 -16.84 8.41 0.08
CA GLN A 216 -17.15 9.18 1.28
C GLN A 216 -15.89 9.85 1.86
N ALA A 217 -14.80 9.09 2.02
CA ALA A 217 -13.53 9.62 2.51
C ALA A 217 -12.93 10.67 1.56
N SER A 218 -12.99 10.45 0.24
CA SER A 218 -12.51 11.40 -0.76
C SER A 218 -13.25 12.74 -0.68
N LYS A 219 -14.57 12.70 -0.48
CA LYS A 219 -15.39 13.90 -0.24
C LYS A 219 -14.94 14.64 1.02
N ASP A 220 -14.72 13.92 2.12
CA ASP A 220 -14.37 14.52 3.41
C ASP A 220 -12.96 15.13 3.38
N VAL A 221 -11.97 14.40 2.85
CA VAL A 221 -10.59 14.90 2.62
C VAL A 221 -10.59 16.13 1.71
N TYR A 222 -11.30 16.07 0.58
CA TYR A 222 -11.40 17.20 -0.35
C TYR A 222 -12.02 18.43 0.32
N ASN A 223 -13.16 18.28 1.00
CA ASN A 223 -13.86 19.40 1.63
C ASN A 223 -13.07 20.03 2.78
N ALA A 224 -12.29 19.23 3.50
CA ALA A 224 -11.33 19.71 4.48
C ALA A 224 -10.11 20.40 3.84
N GLY A 225 -9.90 20.29 2.53
CA GLY A 225 -8.85 20.96 1.77
C GLY A 225 -7.59 20.13 1.53
N GLY A 226 -7.61 18.84 1.90
CA GLY A 226 -6.53 17.90 1.66
C GLY A 226 -6.41 17.48 0.19
N PHE A 227 -5.34 16.73 -0.10
CA PHE A 227 -5.15 16.04 -1.36
C PHE A 227 -5.57 14.59 -1.21
N VAL A 228 -6.47 14.13 -2.08
CA VAL A 228 -7.05 12.79 -2.05
C VAL A 228 -6.08 11.79 -2.66
N GLY A 229 -5.51 10.90 -1.85
CA GLY A 229 -4.59 9.84 -2.28
C GLY A 229 -5.34 8.53 -2.50
N ILE A 230 -5.36 8.09 -3.74
CA ILE A 230 -5.95 6.80 -4.14
C ILE A 230 -4.83 5.76 -4.22
N GLN A 231 -5.10 4.55 -3.72
CA GLN A 231 -4.23 3.41 -3.92
C GLN A 231 -5.03 2.12 -4.06
N VAL A 232 -4.73 1.38 -5.13
CA VAL A 232 -5.19 0.03 -5.49
C VAL A 232 -4.10 -0.61 -6.35
N LEU A 233 -4.07 -1.94 -6.46
CA LEU A 233 -3.16 -2.67 -7.35
C LEU A 233 -3.79 -2.91 -8.73
N ASP A 234 -5.11 -3.11 -8.76
CA ASP A 234 -5.89 -3.48 -9.94
C ASP A 234 -6.51 -2.27 -10.67
N ASP A 235 -6.29 -2.23 -11.99
CA ASP A 235 -6.76 -1.15 -12.87
C ASP A 235 -8.30 -1.08 -13.01
N GLU A 236 -9.01 -2.20 -12.86
CA GLU A 236 -10.48 -2.22 -12.87
C GLU A 236 -11.06 -1.60 -11.60
N TRP A 237 -10.44 -1.80 -10.45
CA TRP A 237 -10.83 -1.14 -9.20
C TRP A 237 -10.66 0.38 -9.31
N LEU A 238 -9.54 0.84 -9.86
CA LEU A 238 -9.32 2.25 -10.14
C LEU A 238 -10.38 2.79 -11.11
N THR A 239 -10.62 2.09 -12.22
CA THR A 239 -11.62 2.47 -13.23
C THR A 239 -13.02 2.59 -12.61
N ALA A 240 -13.42 1.62 -11.79
CA ALA A 240 -14.72 1.61 -11.12
C ALA A 240 -14.88 2.79 -10.16
N LEU A 241 -13.85 3.09 -9.36
CA LEU A 241 -13.86 4.25 -8.46
C LEU A 241 -13.98 5.57 -9.22
N LEU A 242 -13.17 5.78 -10.28
CA LEU A 242 -13.22 7.01 -11.08
C LEU A 242 -14.59 7.22 -11.72
N ARG A 243 -15.22 6.15 -12.21
CA ARG A 243 -16.57 6.20 -12.78
C ARG A 243 -17.63 6.49 -11.72
N GLU A 244 -17.52 5.94 -10.52
CA GLU A 244 -18.44 6.24 -9.43
C GLU A 244 -18.36 7.71 -9.01
N ILE A 245 -17.14 8.29 -8.93
CA ILE A 245 -16.95 9.71 -8.66
C ILE A 245 -17.62 10.58 -9.75
N LYS A 246 -17.43 10.26 -11.04
CA LYS A 246 -18.10 10.94 -12.16
C LYS A 246 -19.63 10.82 -12.09
N ALA A 247 -20.15 9.63 -11.81
CA ALA A 247 -21.60 9.39 -11.71
C ALA A 247 -22.27 10.32 -10.69
N ARG A 248 -21.53 10.66 -9.62
CA ARG A 248 -21.92 11.57 -8.53
C ARG A 248 -21.44 13.01 -8.71
N GLN A 249 -21.03 13.44 -9.91
CA GLN A 249 -20.60 14.83 -10.19
C GLN A 249 -19.42 15.28 -9.29
N GLY A 250 -18.51 14.36 -8.99
CA GLY A 250 -17.39 14.56 -8.07
C GLY A 250 -16.09 15.03 -8.71
N GLU A 251 -16.10 15.44 -9.99
CA GLU A 251 -14.90 15.65 -10.81
C GLU A 251 -13.94 16.71 -10.24
N ARG A 252 -14.41 17.61 -9.37
CA ARG A 252 -13.55 18.55 -8.66
C ARG A 252 -12.48 17.85 -7.82
N ILE A 253 -12.76 16.65 -7.31
CA ILE A 253 -11.79 15.82 -6.57
C ILE A 253 -10.57 15.51 -7.45
N PHE A 254 -10.75 15.24 -8.74
CA PHE A 254 -9.67 14.86 -9.65
C PHE A 254 -8.58 15.94 -9.75
N THR A 255 -8.95 17.21 -9.61
CA THR A 255 -8.01 18.34 -9.67
C THR A 255 -7.21 18.56 -8.38
N ARG A 256 -7.47 17.75 -7.35
CA ARG A 256 -6.79 17.76 -6.04
C ARG A 256 -6.53 16.34 -5.53
N MET A 257 -6.41 15.37 -6.43
CA MET A 257 -6.06 14.00 -6.09
C MET A 257 -4.62 13.68 -6.53
N PHE A 258 -4.06 12.64 -5.94
CA PHE A 258 -2.83 12.00 -6.34
C PHE A 258 -3.01 10.48 -6.26
N PHE A 259 -2.14 9.74 -6.95
CA PHE A 259 -2.14 8.28 -6.92
C PHE A 259 -0.89 7.76 -6.25
N VAL A 260 -1.02 6.64 -5.54
CA VAL A 260 0.07 6.03 -4.78
C VAL A 260 0.36 4.65 -5.34
N PRO A 261 1.05 4.50 -6.48
CA PRO A 261 1.31 3.17 -7.04
C PRO A 261 2.23 2.36 -6.11
N HIS A 262 2.08 1.03 -6.10
CA HIS A 262 2.96 0.10 -5.38
C HIS A 262 3.72 -0.82 -6.37
N PRO A 263 4.64 -0.28 -7.20
CA PRO A 263 5.33 -1.05 -8.24
C PRO A 263 6.45 -1.91 -7.63
N TYR A 264 6.07 -3.09 -7.12
CA TYR A 264 6.99 -4.14 -6.73
C TYR A 264 7.52 -4.86 -7.97
N ALA A 265 8.84 -4.92 -8.10
CA ALA A 265 9.51 -5.51 -9.26
C ALA A 265 9.89 -6.98 -9.08
N LEU A 266 9.46 -7.60 -7.98
CA LEU A 266 9.86 -8.97 -7.62
C LEU A 266 11.39 -9.11 -7.66
N ASN A 267 11.92 -10.02 -8.47
CA ASN A 267 13.34 -10.16 -8.77
C ASN A 267 13.74 -9.74 -10.20
N HIS A 268 12.86 -9.02 -10.91
CA HIS A 268 13.12 -8.51 -12.26
C HIS A 268 14.12 -7.34 -12.27
N PRO A 269 14.91 -7.14 -13.34
CA PRO A 269 15.78 -5.97 -13.46
C PRO A 269 14.97 -4.66 -13.61
N PRO A 270 15.57 -3.48 -13.32
CA PRO A 270 14.89 -2.20 -13.39
C PRO A 270 14.29 -1.83 -14.76
N ASP A 271 14.85 -2.36 -15.84
CA ASP A 271 14.41 -2.14 -17.22
C ASP A 271 13.41 -3.20 -17.71
N TYR A 272 12.89 -4.05 -16.82
CA TYR A 272 11.86 -5.02 -17.18
C TYR A 272 10.53 -4.34 -17.54
N THR A 273 9.95 -4.73 -18.67
CA THR A 273 8.72 -4.10 -19.23
C THR A 273 7.71 -5.11 -19.77
N GLN A 274 7.83 -6.40 -19.45
CA GLN A 274 6.95 -7.40 -20.07
C GLN A 274 5.55 -7.43 -19.43
N ASP A 275 5.45 -7.07 -18.15
CA ASP A 275 4.20 -6.99 -17.40
C ASP A 275 4.28 -5.97 -16.24
N GLU A 276 3.21 -5.87 -15.46
CA GLU A 276 3.06 -4.93 -14.33
C GLU A 276 3.96 -5.24 -13.13
N ASN A 277 4.56 -6.44 -13.02
CA ASN A 277 5.48 -6.82 -11.95
C ASN A 277 6.86 -6.20 -12.17
N SER A 278 6.91 -4.89 -12.34
CA SER A 278 8.12 -4.11 -12.59
C SER A 278 8.08 -2.81 -11.79
N VAL A 279 9.25 -2.22 -11.55
CA VAL A 279 9.32 -0.85 -10.99
C VAL A 279 8.72 0.20 -11.93
N LEU A 280 8.48 -0.16 -13.20
CA LEU A 280 7.80 0.66 -14.20
C LEU A 280 6.29 0.38 -14.29
N GLY A 281 5.77 -0.54 -13.46
CA GLY A 281 4.37 -0.97 -13.44
C GLY A 281 3.37 0.16 -13.19
N PHE A 282 3.82 1.26 -12.57
CA PHE A 282 2.99 2.47 -12.42
C PHE A 282 2.48 3.06 -13.76
N ARG A 283 3.05 2.68 -14.90
CA ARG A 283 2.60 3.21 -16.21
C ARG A 283 1.25 2.64 -16.66
N SER A 284 0.85 1.46 -16.22
CA SER A 284 -0.48 0.91 -16.54
C SER A 284 -1.58 1.80 -15.96
N THR A 285 -1.49 2.09 -14.67
CA THR A 285 -2.41 2.98 -13.95
C THR A 285 -2.42 4.41 -14.51
N ALA A 286 -1.29 4.93 -15.00
CA ALA A 286 -1.27 6.21 -15.71
C ALA A 286 -2.17 6.21 -16.95
N THR A 287 -2.18 5.11 -17.71
CA THR A 287 -3.06 4.93 -18.88
C THR A 287 -4.54 4.94 -18.49
N VAL A 288 -4.89 4.35 -17.34
CA VAL A 288 -6.27 4.39 -16.80
C VAL A 288 -6.70 5.82 -16.52
N PHE A 289 -5.87 6.65 -15.88
CA PHE A 289 -6.20 8.04 -15.61
C PHE A 289 -6.36 8.87 -16.90
N GLU A 290 -5.44 8.74 -17.87
CA GLU A 290 -5.60 9.43 -19.15
C GLU A 290 -6.92 9.07 -19.84
N LYS A 291 -7.28 7.79 -19.86
CA LYS A 291 -8.52 7.31 -20.47
C LYS A 291 -9.77 7.77 -19.72
N GLU A 292 -9.78 7.68 -18.40
CA GLU A 292 -11.00 7.89 -17.60
C GLU A 292 -11.25 9.36 -17.27
N ILE A 293 -10.22 10.18 -17.13
CA ILE A 293 -10.34 11.59 -16.70
C ILE A 293 -9.54 12.60 -17.54
N GLY A 294 -8.76 12.14 -18.53
CA GLY A 294 -8.09 13.02 -19.50
C GLY A 294 -6.74 13.59 -19.07
N PHE A 295 -6.24 13.23 -17.88
CA PHE A 295 -4.91 13.62 -17.39
C PHE A 295 -4.41 12.65 -16.31
N VAL A 296 -3.10 12.59 -16.12
CA VAL A 296 -2.48 11.81 -15.02
C VAL A 296 -2.26 12.72 -13.81
N PRO A 297 -2.83 12.40 -12.63
CA PRO A 297 -2.55 13.15 -11.40
C PRO A 297 -1.09 12.93 -10.94
N PRO A 298 -0.58 13.65 -9.93
CA PRO A 298 0.71 13.31 -9.35
C PRO A 298 0.72 11.87 -8.86
N PHE A 299 1.80 11.15 -9.14
CA PHE A 299 2.08 9.82 -8.65
C PHE A 299 3.20 9.93 -7.62
N ILE A 300 3.00 9.34 -6.45
CA ILE A 300 4.05 9.16 -5.45
C ILE A 300 4.05 7.68 -5.12
N ALA A 301 5.01 6.90 -5.60
CA ALA A 301 4.99 5.46 -5.32
C ALA A 301 5.17 5.26 -3.82
N GLY A 302 4.17 4.67 -3.15
CA GLY A 302 4.14 4.57 -1.68
C GLY A 302 4.91 3.38 -1.14
N GLU A 303 4.99 2.35 -1.96
CA GLU A 303 5.74 1.12 -1.74
C GLU A 303 6.32 0.66 -3.08
N GLY A 304 7.12 -0.41 -3.05
CA GLY A 304 7.69 -1.00 -4.26
C GLY A 304 9.20 -1.13 -4.21
N GLY A 305 9.80 -1.31 -5.37
CA GLY A 305 11.21 -1.67 -5.50
C GLY A 305 11.40 -3.18 -5.41
N TRP A 306 12.48 -3.61 -4.74
CA TRP A 306 12.89 -5.01 -4.70
C TRP A 306 12.98 -5.51 -3.27
N LYS A 307 12.27 -6.59 -2.97
CA LYS A 307 12.39 -7.27 -1.69
C LYS A 307 13.71 -8.06 -1.65
N TYR A 308 14.45 -7.93 -0.55
CA TYR A 308 15.64 -8.74 -0.32
C TYR A 308 15.30 -10.23 -0.37
N LYS A 309 16.13 -11.03 -1.05
CA LYS A 309 15.94 -12.45 -1.33
C LYS A 309 14.68 -12.81 -2.14
N ALA A 310 14.07 -11.86 -2.85
CA ALA A 310 13.02 -12.19 -3.81
C ALA A 310 13.53 -13.19 -4.86
N THR A 311 12.72 -14.21 -5.16
CA THR A 311 13.00 -15.30 -6.13
C THR A 311 11.76 -15.67 -6.93
N ASP A 312 10.81 -14.75 -7.06
CA ASP A 312 9.47 -15.03 -7.56
C ASP A 312 9.47 -15.50 -9.02
N ASP A 313 10.42 -15.01 -9.83
CA ASP A 313 10.65 -15.46 -11.19
C ASP A 313 12.00 -16.17 -11.36
N ASN A 314 11.95 -17.47 -11.64
CA ASN A 314 13.12 -18.34 -11.84
C ASN A 314 14.00 -17.96 -13.05
N ARG A 315 13.54 -17.08 -13.94
CA ARG A 315 14.35 -16.55 -15.07
C ARG A 315 15.41 -15.55 -14.60
N TYR A 316 15.24 -14.95 -13.44
CA TYR A 316 16.09 -13.89 -12.91
C TYR A 316 16.79 -14.32 -11.61
N PRO A 317 17.99 -13.79 -11.32
CA PRO A 317 18.69 -14.12 -10.08
C PRO A 317 17.89 -13.68 -8.86
N MET A 318 18.15 -14.32 -7.72
CA MET A 318 17.67 -13.85 -6.42
C MET A 318 18.17 -12.43 -6.15
N ILE A 319 17.34 -11.58 -5.54
CA ILE A 319 17.77 -10.25 -5.08
C ILE A 319 18.71 -10.38 -3.88
N ASP A 320 20.01 -10.45 -4.16
CA ASP A 320 21.07 -10.37 -3.16
C ASP A 320 21.41 -8.91 -2.82
N ASP A 321 22.41 -8.70 -1.96
CA ASP A 321 22.83 -7.35 -1.56
C ASP A 321 23.33 -6.48 -2.71
N LYS A 322 23.99 -7.09 -3.69
CA LYS A 322 24.57 -6.37 -4.83
C LYS A 322 23.46 -5.91 -5.76
N LEU A 323 22.50 -6.78 -6.06
CA LEU A 323 21.35 -6.44 -6.90
C LEU A 323 20.43 -5.45 -6.19
N HIS A 324 20.14 -5.66 -4.90
CA HIS A 324 19.33 -4.73 -4.13
C HIS A 324 19.95 -3.32 -4.13
N ALA A 325 21.26 -3.20 -3.91
CA ALA A 325 21.95 -1.91 -3.97
C ALA A 325 21.94 -1.31 -5.39
N LYS A 326 22.33 -2.09 -6.40
CA LYS A 326 22.40 -1.65 -7.80
C LYS A 326 21.05 -1.12 -8.29
N TYR A 327 19.98 -1.87 -8.03
CA TYR A 327 18.65 -1.56 -8.54
C TYR A 327 18.04 -0.33 -7.86
N HIS A 328 18.19 -0.17 -6.54
CA HIS A 328 17.74 1.04 -5.86
C HIS A 328 18.58 2.29 -6.21
N VAL A 329 19.88 2.13 -6.49
CA VAL A 329 20.70 3.22 -7.02
C VAL A 329 20.23 3.63 -8.41
N GLU A 330 19.92 2.68 -9.27
CA GLU A 330 19.37 2.96 -10.60
C GLU A 330 18.03 3.71 -10.51
N LEU A 331 17.12 3.22 -9.68
CA LEU A 331 15.83 3.85 -9.38
C LEU A 331 15.97 5.32 -8.97
N PHE A 332 16.80 5.62 -7.97
CA PHE A 332 16.97 7.02 -7.54
C PHE A 332 17.74 7.87 -8.55
N ASN A 333 18.58 7.26 -9.39
CA ASN A 333 19.19 7.97 -10.52
C ASN A 333 18.18 8.37 -11.59
N TRP A 334 16.98 7.78 -11.65
CA TRP A 334 15.93 8.26 -12.57
C TRP A 334 15.64 9.73 -12.39
N PHE A 335 15.48 10.16 -11.13
CA PHE A 335 15.18 11.55 -10.78
C PHE A 335 16.37 12.49 -11.01
N ARG A 336 17.60 11.98 -10.92
CA ARG A 336 18.82 12.75 -11.21
C ARG A 336 19.02 12.94 -12.70
N LEU A 337 18.79 11.90 -13.49
CA LEU A 337 19.07 11.86 -14.92
C LEU A 337 17.88 12.31 -15.76
N GLY A 338 16.66 12.30 -15.20
CA GLY A 338 15.43 12.58 -15.92
C GLY A 338 15.05 11.48 -16.92
N ILE A 339 15.56 10.26 -16.72
CA ILE A 339 15.38 9.10 -17.61
C ILE A 339 15.20 7.87 -16.74
N VAL A 340 14.19 7.05 -17.01
CA VAL A 340 13.95 5.78 -16.30
C VAL A 340 14.72 4.62 -16.95
N SER A 341 14.69 3.44 -16.35
CA SER A 341 15.55 2.31 -16.72
C SER A 341 15.41 1.83 -18.17
N ASP A 342 14.22 1.91 -18.74
CA ASP A 342 13.93 1.58 -20.15
C ASP A 342 14.29 2.71 -21.15
N LYS A 343 15.08 3.69 -20.69
CA LYS A 343 15.61 4.83 -21.46
C LYS A 343 14.58 5.85 -21.91
N GLN A 344 13.34 5.75 -21.44
CA GLN A 344 12.34 6.79 -21.66
C GLN A 344 12.52 7.97 -20.69
N PRO A 345 12.09 9.19 -21.06
CA PRO A 345 12.05 10.31 -20.14
C PRO A 345 11.28 9.97 -18.86
N LEU A 346 11.79 10.41 -17.72
CA LEU A 346 11.07 10.33 -16.46
C LEU A 346 9.79 11.18 -16.55
N PRO A 347 8.59 10.60 -16.37
CA PRO A 347 7.35 11.36 -16.46
C PRO A 347 7.25 12.40 -15.35
N ASP A 348 6.77 13.60 -15.69
CA ASP A 348 6.60 14.68 -14.72
C ASP A 348 5.56 14.36 -13.64
N TYR A 349 4.60 13.47 -13.93
CA TYR A 349 3.60 13.05 -12.95
C TYR A 349 4.21 12.20 -11.82
N LEU A 350 5.27 11.43 -12.06
CA LEU A 350 5.90 10.62 -11.01
C LEU A 350 6.75 11.53 -10.14
N PHE A 351 6.26 12.01 -9.01
CA PHE A 351 6.93 12.97 -8.13
C PHE A 351 8.05 12.33 -7.32
N ALA A 352 7.77 11.19 -6.70
CA ALA A 352 8.73 10.49 -5.85
C ALA A 352 8.46 8.98 -5.84
N PHE A 353 9.44 8.22 -5.39
CA PHE A 353 9.33 6.76 -5.24
C PHE A 353 9.81 6.36 -3.84
N CYS A 354 8.93 5.70 -3.07
CA CYS A 354 9.15 5.28 -1.69
C CYS A 354 9.36 3.75 -1.64
N PRO A 355 10.60 3.23 -1.69
CA PRO A 355 10.82 1.79 -1.55
C PRO A 355 10.34 1.27 -0.19
N TRP A 356 9.89 0.02 -0.18
CA TRP A 356 9.62 -0.73 1.06
C TRP A 356 10.92 -1.36 1.57
N ILE A 357 11.40 -1.14 2.79
CA ILE A 357 10.98 -0.16 3.82
C ILE A 357 12.23 0.37 4.54
N PHE A 358 12.16 1.54 5.14
CA PHE A 358 13.34 2.20 5.71
C PHE A 358 13.89 1.51 6.96
N ALA A 359 13.05 1.24 7.96
CA ALA A 359 13.49 0.59 9.20
C ALA A 359 12.39 -0.29 9.81
N GLY A 360 12.77 -1.38 10.47
CA GLY A 360 11.83 -2.24 11.19
C GLY A 360 12.46 -3.53 11.70
N GLU A 361 12.43 -3.72 13.02
CA GLU A 361 12.99 -4.90 13.71
C GLU A 361 12.37 -6.22 13.28
N LEU A 362 11.11 -6.21 12.87
CA LEU A 362 10.38 -7.40 12.40
C LEU A 362 10.27 -7.44 10.87
N GLU A 363 10.93 -6.52 10.16
CA GLU A 363 10.83 -6.37 8.72
C GLU A 363 12.10 -6.87 8.02
N GLY A 364 12.03 -8.05 7.40
CA GLY A 364 13.20 -8.66 6.75
C GLY A 364 13.72 -7.81 5.59
N ALA A 365 12.83 -7.08 4.93
CA ALA A 365 13.14 -6.17 3.83
C ALA A 365 13.63 -4.78 4.29
N ALA A 366 13.62 -4.46 5.59
CA ALA A 366 14.00 -3.14 6.05
C ALA A 366 15.48 -2.82 5.79
N TRP A 367 15.75 -1.57 5.43
CA TRP A 367 17.11 -1.12 5.13
C TRP A 367 17.95 -1.04 6.41
N TYR A 368 17.38 -0.42 7.44
CA TYR A 368 17.94 -0.35 8.78
C TYR A 368 17.17 -1.26 9.74
N ASP A 369 17.87 -1.71 10.77
CA ASP A 369 17.27 -2.41 11.91
C ASP A 369 16.50 -3.69 11.54
N SER A 370 16.71 -4.30 10.37
CA SER A 370 16.04 -5.55 9.95
C SER A 370 16.55 -6.77 10.74
N PHE A 371 15.66 -7.73 11.05
CA PHE A 371 16.06 -9.02 11.63
C PHE A 371 16.93 -9.86 10.69
N GLU A 372 16.90 -9.60 9.38
CA GLU A 372 17.80 -10.24 8.40
C GLU A 372 19.13 -9.48 8.24
N GLY A 373 19.39 -8.49 9.08
CA GLY A 373 20.54 -7.60 9.05
C GLY A 373 20.30 -6.34 8.22
N GLU A 374 21.15 -5.34 8.41
CA GLU A 374 21.06 -4.09 7.66
C GLU A 374 21.44 -4.26 6.19
N ARG A 375 20.75 -3.54 5.30
CA ARG A 375 21.10 -3.44 3.87
C ARG A 375 22.29 -2.51 3.66
N THR A 376 23.40 -2.80 4.34
CA THR A 376 24.60 -1.96 4.44
C THR A 376 25.12 -1.53 3.07
N LEU A 377 25.18 -2.45 2.10
CA LEU A 377 25.62 -2.12 0.74
C LEU A 377 24.66 -1.15 0.05
N THR A 378 23.35 -1.35 0.18
CA THR A 378 22.33 -0.45 -0.41
C THR A 378 22.43 0.94 0.21
N ILE A 379 22.48 1.00 1.54
CA ILE A 379 22.65 2.25 2.29
C ILE A 379 23.92 2.97 1.81
N ALA A 380 25.05 2.28 1.75
CA ALA A 380 26.32 2.86 1.34
C ALA A 380 26.29 3.38 -0.12
N GLU A 381 25.72 2.63 -1.06
CA GLU A 381 25.67 3.05 -2.47
C GLU A 381 24.66 4.19 -2.71
N VAL A 382 23.51 4.20 -2.03
CA VAL A 382 22.54 5.30 -2.12
C VAL A 382 23.12 6.61 -1.57
N LYS A 383 23.91 6.55 -0.49
CA LYS A 383 24.64 7.73 0.04
C LYS A 383 25.62 8.33 -0.97
N LYS A 384 26.20 7.51 -1.85
CA LYS A 384 27.15 7.98 -2.88
C LYS A 384 26.48 8.74 -4.01
N ILE A 385 25.17 8.62 -4.20
CA ILE A 385 24.47 9.40 -5.22
C ILE A 385 24.56 10.88 -4.82
N PRO A 386 25.15 11.75 -5.66
CA PRO A 386 25.41 13.15 -5.31
C PRO A 386 24.12 13.89 -4.99
N ILE A 387 24.22 14.98 -4.23
CA ILE A 387 23.10 15.88 -4.00
C ILE A 387 22.65 16.46 -5.35
N PHE A 388 21.35 16.42 -5.61
CA PHE A 388 20.74 17.02 -6.78
C PHE A 388 19.35 17.56 -6.45
N THR A 389 18.86 18.44 -7.31
CA THR A 389 17.44 18.81 -7.39
C THR A 389 16.96 18.36 -8.76
N ARG A 390 15.88 17.59 -8.79
CA ARG A 390 15.28 17.10 -10.02
C ARG A 390 14.87 18.27 -10.91
N LYS A 391 14.90 18.05 -12.23
CA LYS A 391 14.29 18.93 -13.23
C LYS A 391 13.04 18.29 -13.82
N PHE A 392 11.95 19.04 -13.84
CA PHE A 392 10.73 18.71 -14.56
C PHE A 392 10.77 19.30 -15.97
N SER A 393 9.93 18.81 -16.89
CA SER A 393 9.91 19.33 -18.25
C SER A 393 9.56 20.82 -18.30
N TRP A 394 8.72 21.30 -17.37
CA TRP A 394 8.35 22.71 -17.26
C TRP A 394 9.42 23.62 -16.64
N ASP A 395 10.51 23.06 -16.10
CA ASP A 395 11.63 23.85 -15.57
C ASP A 395 12.60 24.30 -16.68
N LYS A 396 12.48 23.71 -17.89
CA LYS A 396 13.23 24.12 -19.06
C LYS A 396 12.61 25.43 -19.60
N LYS A 397 13.23 26.56 -19.27
CA LYS A 397 12.97 27.84 -19.93
C LYS A 397 13.92 28.05 -21.10
#